data_AF-A0A2A3HII8-F1
#
_entry.id   AF-A0A2A3HII8-F1
#
_cell.length_a   1.000
_cell.length_b   1.000
_cell.length_c   1.000
_cell.angle_alpha   90.00
_cell.angle_beta   90.00
_cell.angle_gamma   90.00
#
_symmetry.space_group_name_H-M   'P 1'
#
loop_
_entity.id
_entity.type
_entity.pdbx_description
1 polymer ?
#
loop_
_entity_poly.entity_id
_entity_poly.type
_entity_poly.pdbx_seq_one_letter_code
_entity_poly.pdbx_strand_id
1 'polypeptide(L)'
;MKESLPQKMFYYFDESGNPKILGHRGKNLLNEGLVSKTFSVGYVEMYNPHQLQIDLEKLRKELMNDEYLKAVPSLQNLKNGLKWFTFSNRKN
;
A
#
# COMPACT_ATOMS: atom_id res chain seq x y z
N MET A 1 6.38 -19.91 35.10
CA MET A 1 6.27 -18.99 33.95
C MET A 1 5.23 -19.57 33.00
N LYS A 2 4.14 -18.86 32.72
CA LYS A 2 3.22 -19.24 31.64
C LYS A 2 3.91 -18.90 30.33
N GLU A 3 4.18 -19.90 29.50
CA GLU A 3 4.67 -19.66 28.14
C GLU A 3 3.61 -18.89 27.35
N SER A 4 4.00 -17.76 26.76
CA SER A 4 3.12 -17.00 25.88
C SER A 4 2.95 -17.75 24.56
N LEU A 5 1.70 -18.05 24.19
CA LEU A 5 1.39 -18.67 22.92
C LEU A 5 1.92 -17.81 21.75
N PRO A 6 2.47 -18.41 20.68
CA PRO A 6 2.99 -17.67 19.55
C PRO A 6 1.85 -16.86 18.90
N GLN A 7 1.95 -15.54 19.01
CA GLN A 7 0.97 -14.62 18.44
C GLN A 7 1.26 -14.46 16.94
N LYS A 8 0.26 -14.71 16.10
CA LYS A 8 0.38 -14.56 14.65
C LYS A 8 0.55 -13.08 14.29
N MET A 9 1.58 -12.78 13.50
CA MET A 9 1.92 -11.43 13.07
C MET A 9 1.78 -11.27 11.56
N PHE A 10 1.32 -10.10 11.14
CA PHE A 10 1.16 -9.74 9.75
C PHE A 10 2.09 -8.57 9.42
N TYR A 11 2.81 -8.71 8.31
CA TYR A 11 3.73 -7.70 7.81
C TYR A 11 3.31 -7.33 6.39
N TYR A 12 3.14 -6.03 6.16
CA TYR A 12 2.85 -5.46 4.85
C TYR A 12 4.05 -4.64 4.43
N PHE A 13 4.50 -4.79 3.19
CA PHE A 13 5.63 -4.07 2.63
C PHE A 13 5.14 -3.27 1.43
N ASP A 14 5.62 -2.03 1.31
CA ASP A 14 5.41 -1.20 0.14
C ASP A 14 6.76 -0.67 -0.34
N GLU A 15 6.99 -0.78 -1.64
CA GLU A 15 8.24 -0.38 -2.27
C GLU A 15 7.97 0.84 -3.15
N SER A 16 8.66 1.94 -2.85
CA SER A 16 8.57 3.17 -3.63
C SER A 16 9.87 3.45 -4.35
N GLY A 17 9.73 3.84 -5.62
CA GLY A 17 10.83 4.05 -6.55
C GLY A 17 10.61 3.29 -7.85
N ASN A 18 11.37 3.65 -8.88
CA ASN A 18 11.37 2.95 -10.16
C ASN A 18 12.70 2.20 -10.32
N PRO A 19 12.68 0.86 -10.42
CA PRO A 19 13.92 0.10 -10.59
C PRO A 19 14.52 0.21 -12.00
N LYS A 20 13.84 0.87 -12.96
CA LYS A 20 14.34 1.04 -14.32
C LYS A 20 15.48 2.05 -14.35
N ILE A 21 16.70 1.52 -14.41
CA ILE A 21 17.93 2.29 -14.64
C ILE A 21 18.33 2.40 -16.12
N LEU A 22 17.75 1.55 -16.98
CA LEU A 22 17.97 1.55 -18.42
C LEU A 22 16.72 2.05 -19.16
N GLY A 23 16.93 3.03 -20.04
CA GLY A 23 15.94 3.56 -20.95
C GLY A 23 15.92 2.81 -22.28
N HIS A 24 15.09 3.29 -23.21
CA HIS A 24 15.04 2.76 -24.56
C HIS A 24 16.42 2.85 -25.24
N ARG A 25 16.78 1.83 -26.04
CA ARG A 25 18.09 1.71 -26.73
C ARG A 25 19.31 1.71 -25.81
N GLY A 26 19.18 1.20 -24.57
CA GLY A 26 20.32 1.03 -23.66
C GLY A 26 20.83 2.33 -23.03
N LYS A 27 20.03 3.40 -23.08
CA LYS A 27 20.36 4.69 -22.47
C LYS A 27 20.48 4.53 -20.95
N ASN A 28 21.61 4.93 -20.36
CA ASN A 28 21.81 4.87 -18.92
C ASN A 28 21.14 6.07 -18.24
N LEU A 29 20.02 5.84 -17.57
CA LEU A 29 19.21 6.89 -16.95
C LEU A 29 19.84 7.45 -15.66
N LEU A 30 20.80 6.74 -15.04
CA LEU A 30 21.53 7.22 -13.87
C LEU A 30 22.40 8.43 -14.22
N ASN A 31 23.11 8.35 -15.35
CA ASN A 31 24.00 9.41 -15.81
C ASN A 31 23.23 10.68 -16.21
N GLU A 32 21.95 10.54 -16.53
CA GLU A 32 21.08 11.64 -16.95
C GLU A 32 20.31 12.27 -15.78
N GLY A 33 20.45 11.72 -14.57
CA GLY A 33 19.72 12.20 -13.40
C GLY A 33 18.20 12.00 -13.51
N LEU A 34 17.75 11.08 -14.38
CA LEU A 34 16.32 10.84 -14.65
C LEU A 34 15.71 9.75 -13.76
N VAL A 35 16.48 9.18 -12.85
CA VAL A 35 16.03 8.17 -11.90
C VAL A 35 16.17 8.68 -10.47
N SER A 36 15.27 8.21 -9.61
CA SER A 36 15.42 8.41 -8.17
C SER A 36 16.73 7.77 -7.71
N LYS A 37 17.55 8.53 -6.98
CA LYS A 37 18.79 8.02 -6.36
C LYS A 37 18.52 7.19 -5.11
N THR A 38 17.28 7.27 -4.61
CA THR A 38 16.85 6.61 -3.38
C THR A 38 15.77 5.59 -3.71
N PHE A 39 15.89 4.44 -3.07
CA PHE A 39 14.86 3.42 -2.99
C PHE A 39 14.35 3.40 -1.56
N SER A 40 13.04 3.44 -1.38
CA SER A 40 12.44 3.51 -0.05
C SER A 40 11.43 2.38 0.11
N VAL A 41 11.61 1.62 1.19
CA VAL A 41 10.72 0.53 1.59
C VAL A 41 9.99 0.96 2.85
N GLY A 42 8.67 1.03 2.77
CA GLY A 42 7.80 1.14 3.93
C GLY A 42 7.38 -0.26 4.38
N TYR A 43 7.22 -0.45 5.69
CA TYR A 43 6.55 -1.65 6.19
C TYR A 43 5.61 -1.30 7.35
N VAL A 44 4.58 -2.14 7.51
CA VAL A 44 3.66 -2.08 8.64
C VAL A 44 3.58 -3.46 9.26
N GLU A 45 3.84 -3.53 10.55
CA GLU A 45 3.66 -4.71 11.39
C GLU A 45 2.33 -4.57 12.16
N MET A 46 1.51 -5.62 12.15
CA MET A 46 0.23 -5.60 12.84
C MET A 46 -0.21 -6.98 13.32
N TYR A 47 -0.93 -6.97 14.45
CA TYR A 47 -1.52 -8.16 15.07
C TYR A 47 -2.89 -8.52 14.50
N ASN A 48 -3.67 -7.50 14.08
CA ASN A 48 -5.05 -7.68 13.64
C ASN A 48 -5.34 -6.89 12.34
N PRO A 49 -5.08 -7.47 11.16
CA PRO A 49 -5.34 -6.81 9.88
C PRO A 49 -6.82 -6.59 9.59
N HIS A 50 -7.71 -7.37 10.20
CA HIS A 50 -9.15 -7.23 10.01
C HIS A 50 -9.67 -5.91 10.62
N GLN A 51 -9.13 -5.50 11.76
CA GLN A 51 -9.52 -4.22 12.37
C GLN A 51 -9.13 -3.04 11.48
N LEU A 52 -7.91 -3.06 10.91
CA LEU A 52 -7.48 -2.03 9.97
C LEU A 52 -8.42 -1.94 8.75
N GLN A 53 -8.87 -3.08 8.23
CA GLN A 53 -9.82 -3.10 7.12
C GLN A 53 -11.15 -2.45 7.48
N ILE A 54 -11.67 -2.73 8.68
CA ILE A 54 -12.90 -2.08 9.19
C ILE A 54 -12.69 -0.56 9.28
N ASP A 55 -11.58 -0.13 9.86
CA ASP A 55 -11.29 1.28 10.11
C ASP A 55 -11.12 2.05 8.78
N LEU A 56 -10.46 1.45 7.79
CA LEU A 56 -10.30 2.04 6.46
C LEU A 56 -11.63 2.10 5.69
N GLU A 57 -12.49 1.10 5.82
CA GLU A 57 -13.82 1.13 5.21
C GLU A 57 -14.72 2.17 5.87
N LYS A 58 -14.59 2.38 7.18
CA LYS A 58 -15.25 3.47 7.90
C LYS A 58 -14.78 4.83 7.39
N LEU A 59 -13.46 5.05 7.34
CA LEU A 59 -12.86 6.28 6.81
C LEU A 59 -13.30 6.54 5.36
N ARG A 60 -13.34 5.52 4.51
CA ARG A 60 -13.82 5.63 3.12
C ARG A 60 -15.24 6.18 3.08
N LYS A 61 -16.14 5.67 3.93
CA LYS A 61 -17.54 6.14 4.00
C LYS A 61 -17.62 7.58 4.49
N GLU A 62 -16.79 7.96 5.48
CA GLU A 62 -16.71 9.33 5.97
C GLU A 62 -16.27 10.29 4.86
N LEU A 63 -15.18 9.99 4.15
CA LEU A 63 -14.67 10.80 3.04
C LEU A 63 -15.67 10.91 1.87
N MET A 64 -16.41 9.84 1.58
CA MET A 64 -17.42 9.84 0.51
C MET A 64 -18.65 10.69 0.84
N ASN A 65 -18.94 10.89 2.13
CA ASN A 65 -20.09 11.67 2.59
C ASN A 65 -19.72 13.12 2.92
N ASP A 66 -18.44 13.46 2.91
CA ASP A 66 -17.96 14.82 3.14
C ASP A 66 -18.32 15.73 1.95
N GLU A 67 -19.10 16.78 2.22
CA GLU A 67 -19.53 17.74 1.21
C GLU A 67 -18.36 18.53 0.61
N TYR A 68 -17.36 18.86 1.42
CA TYR A 68 -16.17 19.57 0.97
C TYR A 68 -15.39 18.75 -0.08
N LEU A 69 -15.44 17.42 0.04
CA LEU A 69 -14.68 16.50 -0.80
C LEU A 69 -15.44 16.01 -2.04
N LYS A 70 -16.73 16.36 -2.22
CA LYS A 70 -17.57 15.89 -3.35
C LYS A 70 -16.95 16.13 -4.73
N ALA A 71 -16.20 17.22 -4.90
CA ALA A 71 -15.61 17.60 -6.18
C ALA A 71 -14.30 16.87 -6.52
N VAL A 72 -13.71 16.11 -5.58
CA VAL A 72 -12.41 15.44 -5.78
C VAL A 72 -12.59 14.20 -6.69
N PRO A 73 -12.01 14.19 -7.91
CA PRO A 73 -12.28 13.10 -8.86
C PRO A 73 -11.78 11.73 -8.41
N SER A 74 -10.64 11.68 -7.70
CA SER A 74 -10.08 10.42 -7.20
C SER A 74 -10.98 9.71 -6.19
N LEU A 75 -11.82 10.44 -5.45
CA LEU A 75 -12.77 9.85 -4.51
C LEU A 75 -13.93 9.15 -5.23
N GLN A 76 -14.27 9.55 -6.45
CA GLN A 76 -15.30 8.88 -7.23
C GLN A 76 -14.95 7.42 -7.55
N ASN A 77 -13.64 7.11 -7.65
CA ASN A 77 -13.13 5.76 -7.87
C ASN A 77 -13.28 4.85 -6.63
N LEU A 78 -13.46 5.43 -5.44
CA LEU A 78 -13.64 4.68 -4.19
C LEU A 78 -15.07 4.15 -4.00
N LYS A 79 -16.02 4.47 -4.90
CA LYS A 79 -17.43 4.04 -4.80
C LYS A 79 -17.60 2.52 -4.75
N ASN A 80 -16.76 1.77 -5.44
CA ASN A 80 -16.87 0.31 -5.57
C ASN A 80 -16.15 -0.47 -4.45
N GLY A 81 -15.78 0.22 -3.36
CA GLY A 81 -15.02 -0.35 -2.24
C GLY A 81 -13.51 -0.37 -2.47
N LEU A 82 -12.75 -0.56 -1.39
CA LEU A 82 -11.29 -0.71 -1.47
C LEU A 82 -10.97 -2.08 -2.08
N LYS A 83 -10.43 -2.08 -3.30
CA LYS A 83 -9.86 -3.28 -3.93
C LYS A 83 -8.50 -3.56 -3.30
N TRP A 84 -8.50 -4.40 -2.28
CA TRP A 84 -7.26 -4.96 -1.75
C TRP A 84 -6.79 -6.08 -2.67
N PHE A 85 -5.57 -5.97 -3.20
CA PHE A 85 -4.86 -7.14 -3.70
C PHE A 85 -4.54 -8.01 -2.49
N THR A 86 -5.43 -8.96 -2.17
CA THR A 86 -5.12 -9.99 -1.18
C THR A 86 -4.00 -10.85 -1.74
N PHE A 87 -2.76 -10.61 -1.30
CA PHE A 87 -1.67 -11.57 -1.42
C PHE A 87 -2.01 -12.77 -0.53
N SER A 88 -2.90 -13.62 -1.02
CA SER A 88 -3.12 -14.96 -0.48
C SER A 88 -1.86 -15.76 -0.77
N ASN A 89 -1.00 -15.89 0.23
CA ASN A 89 0.07 -16.87 0.22
C ASN A 89 -0.58 -18.25 0.30
N ARG A 90 -1.03 -18.79 -0.85
CA ARG A 90 -1.32 -20.22 -0.98
C ARG A 90 0.02 -20.95 -0.92
N LYS A 91 0.42 -21.36 0.29
CA LYS A 91 1.37 -22.45 0.45
C LYS A 91 0.59 -23.75 0.17
N ASN A 92 0.91 -24.38 -0.97
CA ASN A 92 0.75 -25.83 -1.14
C ASN A 92 1.73 -26.57 -0.24
#